data_AF-A0A927YUT5-F1
#
_entry.id   AF-A0A927YUT5-F1
#
_cell.length_a   1.000
_cell.length_b   1.000
_cell.length_c   1.000
_cell.angle_alpha   90.00
_cell.angle_beta   90.00
_cell.angle_gamma   90.00
#
_symmetry.space_group_name_H-M   'P 1'
#
loop_
_entity.id
_entity.type
_entity.pdbx_description
1 polymer ?
#
loop_
_entity_poly.entity_id
_entity_poly.type
_entity_poly.pdbx_seq_one_letter_code
_entity_poly.pdbx_strand_id
1 'polypeptide(L)'
;MAKLAKQIKKRTTPTNPIWKRTIPFCGYNIYWWAYPIGVIFALIDMLQNHHYDSMKWSEAKAKKMADRYFGKVCDIDEEGLWLCMEWSDYCFARRAHWWDRAWLSRYGYQMKQYIFDTYEIEGYEKKINPHEPAPAWYDEDWVLFSKIGA
;
A
#
# COMPACT_ATOMS: atom_id res chain seq x y z
N MET A 1 -51.45 -34.61 -40.28
CA MET A 1 -50.92 -34.60 -38.88
C MET A 1 -49.39 -34.61 -38.81
N ALA A 2 -48.65 -35.46 -39.53
CA ALA A 2 -47.19 -35.57 -39.40
C ALA A 2 -46.35 -34.35 -39.87
N LYS A 3 -46.86 -33.54 -40.82
CA LYS A 3 -46.14 -32.34 -41.32
C LYS A 3 -46.14 -31.16 -40.33
N LEU A 4 -47.20 -31.02 -39.53
CA LEU A 4 -47.33 -29.98 -38.49
C LEU A 4 -46.38 -30.21 -37.32
N ALA A 5 -46.25 -31.46 -36.85
CA ALA A 5 -45.29 -31.83 -35.81
C ALA A 5 -43.83 -31.58 -36.22
N LYS A 6 -43.51 -31.73 -37.52
CA LYS A 6 -42.17 -31.48 -38.07
C LYS A 6 -41.85 -29.98 -38.21
N GLN A 7 -42.86 -29.13 -38.34
CA GLN A 7 -42.69 -27.66 -38.34
C GLN A 7 -42.54 -27.09 -36.92
N ILE A 8 -43.23 -27.64 -35.93
CA ILE A 8 -43.11 -27.21 -34.53
C ILE A 8 -41.72 -27.55 -33.96
N LYS A 9 -41.12 -28.68 -34.36
CA LYS A 9 -39.78 -29.11 -33.90
C LYS A 9 -38.62 -28.26 -34.44
N LYS A 10 -38.84 -27.39 -35.43
CA LYS A 10 -37.78 -26.60 -36.08
C LYS A 10 -37.52 -25.22 -35.45
N ARG A 11 -38.28 -24.82 -34.42
CA ARG A 11 -38.26 -23.45 -33.85
C ARG A 11 -37.83 -23.33 -32.39
N THR A 12 -37.13 -24.33 -31.85
CA THR A 12 -36.53 -24.25 -30.51
C THR A 12 -35.04 -24.49 -30.59
N THR A 13 -34.32 -23.73 -31.41
CA THR A 13 -32.93 -23.41 -31.04
C THR A 13 -33.03 -22.53 -29.80
N PRO A 14 -32.49 -22.95 -28.64
CA PRO A 14 -32.41 -22.04 -27.51
C PRO A 14 -31.53 -20.88 -27.94
N THR A 15 -32.15 -19.73 -28.25
CA THR A 15 -31.44 -18.47 -28.36
C THR A 15 -30.76 -18.26 -27.03
N ASN A 16 -29.46 -18.55 -26.99
CA ASN A 16 -28.66 -18.38 -25.79
C ASN A 16 -28.84 -16.93 -25.38
N PRO A 17 -29.48 -16.67 -24.23
CA PRO A 17 -30.00 -15.35 -23.95
C PRO A 17 -28.84 -14.37 -23.86
N ILE A 18 -29.06 -13.13 -24.32
CA ILE A 18 -27.98 -12.15 -24.52
C ILE A 18 -27.15 -11.99 -23.23
N TRP A 19 -27.75 -12.02 -22.04
CA TRP A 19 -27.06 -11.95 -20.73
C TRP A 19 -26.08 -13.09 -20.43
N LYS A 20 -26.15 -14.22 -21.14
CA LYS A 20 -25.17 -15.33 -21.06
C LYS A 20 -24.04 -15.21 -22.08
N ARG A 21 -24.05 -14.22 -22.96
CA ARG A 21 -22.94 -13.98 -23.89
C ARG A 21 -21.70 -13.54 -23.12
N THR A 22 -20.60 -14.21 -23.37
CA THR A 22 -19.27 -13.85 -22.87
C THR A 22 -18.44 -13.22 -23.98
N ILE A 23 -17.51 -12.36 -23.60
CA ILE A 23 -16.51 -11.76 -24.47
C ILE A 23 -15.13 -11.85 -23.82
N PRO A 24 -14.05 -11.97 -24.61
CA PRO A 24 -12.69 -11.97 -24.08
C PRO A 24 -12.30 -10.56 -23.60
N PHE A 25 -11.74 -10.46 -22.40
CA PHE A 25 -11.22 -9.23 -21.81
C PHE A 25 -10.05 -9.55 -20.87
N CYS A 26 -8.87 -8.94 -21.11
CA CYS A 26 -7.64 -9.12 -20.32
C CYS A 26 -7.27 -10.60 -20.04
N GLY A 27 -7.45 -11.49 -21.03
CA GLY A 27 -7.14 -12.92 -20.90
C GLY A 27 -8.23 -13.78 -20.27
N TYR A 28 -9.35 -13.18 -19.85
CA TYR A 28 -10.51 -13.87 -19.26
C TYR A 28 -11.75 -13.74 -20.13
N ASN A 29 -12.68 -14.69 -20.05
CA ASN A 29 -14.01 -14.56 -20.67
C ASN A 29 -14.98 -13.98 -19.64
N ILE A 30 -15.43 -12.74 -19.85
CA ILE A 30 -16.38 -12.06 -18.96
C ILE A 30 -17.74 -11.94 -19.64
N TYR A 31 -18.82 -11.86 -18.87
CA TYR A 31 -20.13 -11.57 -19.44
C TYR A 31 -20.14 -10.19 -20.10
N TRP A 32 -20.81 -10.05 -21.25
CA TRP A 32 -20.85 -8.78 -21.99
C TRP A 32 -21.36 -7.60 -21.15
N TRP A 33 -22.30 -7.84 -20.25
CA TRP A 33 -22.84 -6.81 -19.34
C TRP A 33 -21.85 -6.41 -18.25
N ALA A 34 -20.89 -7.28 -17.92
CA ALA A 34 -19.82 -7.00 -16.96
C ALA A 34 -18.63 -6.27 -17.61
N TYR A 35 -18.61 -6.14 -18.94
CA TYR A 35 -17.53 -5.47 -19.67
C TYR A 35 -17.30 -4.02 -19.26
N PRO A 36 -18.32 -3.16 -19.11
CA PRO A 36 -18.09 -1.79 -18.66
C PRO A 36 -17.42 -1.73 -17.28
N ILE A 37 -17.80 -2.63 -16.38
CA ILE A 37 -17.20 -2.75 -15.05
C ILE A 37 -15.75 -3.21 -15.16
N GLY A 38 -15.48 -4.24 -15.99
CA GLY A 38 -14.13 -4.72 -16.27
C GLY A 38 -13.21 -3.63 -16.83
N VAL A 39 -13.71 -2.81 -17.75
CA VAL A 39 -12.97 -1.66 -18.31
C VAL A 39 -12.62 -0.65 -17.22
N ILE A 40 -13.57 -0.32 -16.32
CA ILE A 40 -13.31 0.59 -15.20
C ILE A 40 -12.19 0.05 -14.30
N PHE A 41 -12.24 -1.23 -13.93
CA PHE A 41 -11.18 -1.82 -13.11
C PHE A 41 -9.83 -1.83 -13.81
N ALA A 42 -9.78 -2.16 -15.10
CA ALA A 42 -8.54 -2.11 -15.88
C ALA A 42 -7.97 -0.69 -15.95
N LEU A 43 -8.82 0.33 -16.10
CA LEU A 43 -8.38 1.73 -16.06
C LEU A 43 -7.87 2.13 -14.68
N ILE A 44 -8.54 1.72 -13.60
CA ILE A 44 -8.08 1.99 -12.23
C ILE A 44 -6.71 1.35 -12.00
N ASP A 45 -6.53 0.10 -12.39
CA ASP A 45 -5.27 -0.63 -12.25
C ASP A 45 -4.15 0.04 -13.08
N MET A 46 -4.44 0.43 -14.32
CA MET A 46 -3.50 1.18 -15.16
C MET A 46 -3.10 2.52 -14.53
N LEU A 47 -4.05 3.25 -13.95
CA LEU A 47 -3.78 4.51 -13.25
C LEU A 47 -2.97 4.30 -11.97
N GLN A 48 -3.28 3.25 -11.20
CA GLN A 48 -2.53 2.90 -9.99
C GLN A 48 -1.09 2.50 -10.31
N ASN A 49 -0.89 1.67 -11.34
CA ASN A 49 0.45 1.27 -11.78
C ASN A 49 1.24 2.45 -12.34
N HIS A 50 0.62 3.27 -13.20
CA HIS A 50 1.27 4.48 -13.70
C HIS A 50 1.64 5.45 -12.56
N HIS A 51 0.72 5.65 -11.60
CA HIS A 51 1.01 6.46 -10.43
C HIS A 51 2.17 5.88 -9.64
N TYR A 52 2.14 4.56 -9.36
CA TYR A 52 3.18 3.83 -8.65
C TYR A 52 4.55 4.03 -9.31
N ASP A 53 4.65 3.85 -10.61
CA ASP A 53 5.88 4.00 -11.39
C ASP A 53 6.37 5.44 -11.47
N SER A 54 5.44 6.40 -11.51
CA SER A 54 5.77 7.83 -11.51
C SER A 54 6.26 8.35 -10.15
N MET A 55 6.04 7.60 -9.06
CA MET A 55 6.50 8.02 -7.74
C MET A 55 8.02 8.07 -7.71
N LYS A 56 8.54 9.15 -7.12
CA LYS A 56 9.96 9.38 -6.88
C LYS A 56 10.21 9.57 -5.40
N TRP A 57 11.41 9.18 -4.97
CA TRP A 57 11.95 9.55 -3.67
C TRP A 57 12.29 11.04 -3.66
N SER A 58 12.05 11.70 -2.53
CA SER A 58 12.52 13.06 -2.28
C SER A 58 12.57 13.29 -0.78
N GLU A 59 13.66 13.88 -0.29
CA GLU A 59 13.84 14.18 1.15
C GLU A 59 12.74 15.09 1.70
N ALA A 60 12.29 16.09 0.94
CA ALA A 60 11.18 16.96 1.36
C ALA A 60 9.89 16.17 1.64
N LYS A 61 9.61 15.14 0.84
CA LYS A 61 8.46 14.25 1.06
C LYS A 61 8.72 13.30 2.22
N ALA A 62 9.94 12.77 2.35
CA ALA A 62 10.33 11.94 3.49
C ALA A 62 10.14 12.69 4.81
N LYS A 63 10.66 13.92 4.92
CA LYS A 63 10.45 14.81 6.08
C LYS A 63 8.96 14.99 6.38
N LYS A 64 8.16 15.36 5.37
CA LYS A 64 6.71 15.53 5.53
C LYS A 64 6.02 14.26 6.04
N MET A 65 6.44 13.08 5.58
CA MET A 65 5.88 11.81 6.05
C MET A 65 6.34 11.50 7.48
N ALA A 66 7.60 11.76 7.81
CA ALA A 66 8.14 11.61 9.15
C ALA A 66 7.35 12.50 10.11
N ASP A 67 7.35 13.82 9.91
CA ASP A 67 6.66 14.79 10.76
C ASP A 67 5.19 14.40 11.02
N ARG A 68 4.51 13.88 9.99
CA ARG A 68 3.10 13.51 10.05
C ARG A 68 2.81 12.20 10.78
N TYR A 69 3.70 11.21 10.65
CA TYR A 69 3.45 9.84 11.09
C TYR A 69 4.36 9.38 12.23
N PHE A 70 5.45 10.08 12.50
CA PHE A 70 6.45 9.73 13.51
C PHE A 70 5.82 9.61 14.89
N GLY A 71 5.09 10.63 15.35
CA GLY A 71 4.35 10.58 16.63
C GLY A 71 3.22 9.54 16.67
N LYS A 72 2.83 8.98 15.51
CA LYS A 72 1.89 7.86 15.47
C LYS A 72 2.61 6.53 15.53
N VAL A 73 3.88 6.43 15.19
CA VAL A 73 4.60 5.16 15.07
C VAL A 73 5.50 4.91 16.27
N CYS A 74 6.01 5.97 16.90
CA CYS A 74 6.90 5.87 18.03
C CYS A 74 6.16 5.53 19.33
N ASP A 75 6.86 4.81 20.19
CA ASP A 75 6.46 4.64 21.58
C ASP A 75 6.98 5.82 22.39
N ILE A 76 6.14 6.32 23.31
CA ILE A 76 6.46 7.48 24.15
C ILE A 76 6.78 6.94 25.54
N ASP A 77 7.97 7.26 26.03
CA ASP A 77 8.42 6.91 27.38
C ASP A 77 8.98 8.15 28.12
N GLU A 78 9.33 7.99 29.40
CA GLU A 78 9.89 9.06 30.24
C GLU A 78 11.16 9.68 29.63
N GLU A 79 11.98 8.88 28.94
CA GLU A 79 13.22 9.31 28.30
C GLU A 79 13.02 10.02 26.96
N GLY A 80 11.89 9.80 26.29
CA GLY A 80 11.61 10.40 24.98
C GLY A 80 10.79 9.55 24.03
N LEU A 81 11.01 9.76 22.74
CA LEU A 81 10.32 9.07 21.65
C LEU A 81 11.20 7.93 21.12
N TRP A 82 10.72 6.71 21.24
CA TRP A 82 11.41 5.50 20.82
C TRP A 82 10.85 4.97 19.51
N LEU A 83 11.74 4.61 18.59
CA LEU A 83 11.38 3.98 17.34
C LEU A 83 12.24 2.74 17.09
N CYS A 84 11.59 1.58 17.01
CA CYS A 84 12.21 0.36 16.47
C CYS A 84 12.30 0.45 14.94
N MET A 85 13.52 0.33 14.43
CA MET A 85 13.82 0.47 13.02
C MET A 85 13.49 -0.80 12.22
N GLU A 86 13.44 -1.97 12.85
CA GLU A 86 12.94 -3.19 12.18
C GLU A 86 11.43 -3.12 11.91
N TRP A 87 10.69 -2.44 12.77
CA TRP A 87 9.24 -2.31 12.62
C TRP A 87 8.87 -1.10 11.76
N SER A 88 9.83 -0.21 11.48
CA SER A 88 9.58 1.08 10.80
C SER A 88 8.94 0.92 9.42
N ASP A 89 9.44 0.02 8.57
CA ASP A 89 8.90 -0.22 7.21
C ASP A 89 7.41 -0.58 7.24
N TYR A 90 7.01 -1.40 8.20
CA TYR A 90 5.63 -1.83 8.38
C TYR A 90 4.77 -0.80 9.12
N CYS A 91 5.33 -0.14 10.13
CA CYS A 91 4.56 0.74 11.00
C CYS A 91 4.17 2.07 10.32
N PHE A 92 5.08 2.67 9.54
CA PHE A 92 4.76 3.89 8.80
C PHE A 92 3.67 3.62 7.76
N ALA A 93 3.83 2.60 6.92
CA ALA A 93 2.85 2.27 5.89
C ALA A 93 1.50 1.84 6.49
N ARG A 94 1.48 1.07 7.58
CA ARG A 94 0.24 0.60 8.21
C ARG A 94 -0.56 1.74 8.83
N ARG A 95 0.09 2.68 9.52
CA ARG A 95 -0.58 3.85 10.15
C ARG A 95 -0.83 5.00 9.17
N ALA A 96 -0.28 4.93 7.96
CA ALA A 96 -0.49 5.93 6.91
C ALA A 96 -1.86 5.86 6.24
N HIS A 97 -2.29 7.01 5.71
CA HIS A 97 -3.47 7.10 4.86
C HIS A 97 -3.20 6.39 3.53
N TRP A 98 -4.23 5.86 2.88
CA TRP A 98 -4.06 4.95 1.73
C TRP A 98 -3.25 5.53 0.55
N TRP A 99 -3.36 6.83 0.28
CA TRP A 99 -2.52 7.52 -0.72
C TRP A 99 -1.03 7.55 -0.33
N ASP A 100 -0.73 7.82 0.94
CA ASP A 100 0.65 7.91 1.44
C ASP A 100 1.25 6.53 1.68
N ARG A 101 0.40 5.54 1.98
CA ARG A 101 0.78 4.13 2.16
C ARG A 101 1.46 3.59 0.91
N ALA A 102 0.96 3.86 -0.29
CA ALA A 102 1.59 3.39 -1.52
C ALA A 102 3.03 3.91 -1.67
N TRP A 103 3.27 5.18 -1.32
CA TRP A 103 4.60 5.78 -1.35
C TRP A 103 5.51 5.21 -0.26
N LEU A 104 5.01 5.09 0.98
CA LEU A 104 5.75 4.53 2.11
C LEU A 104 6.06 3.04 1.91
N SER A 105 5.17 2.27 1.29
CA SER A 105 5.44 0.87 0.95
C SER A 105 6.48 0.74 -0.15
N ARG A 106 6.54 1.67 -1.12
CA ARG A 106 7.56 1.67 -2.18
C ARG A 106 8.93 2.10 -1.65
N TYR A 107 8.96 3.06 -0.73
CA TYR A 107 10.19 3.69 -0.23
C TYR A 107 10.46 3.43 1.25
N GLY A 108 9.95 2.32 1.80
CA GLY A 108 10.08 2.00 3.22
C GLY A 108 11.54 1.99 3.66
N TYR A 109 12.38 1.26 2.93
CA TYR A 109 13.82 1.19 3.21
C TYR A 109 14.51 2.56 3.18
N GLN A 110 14.25 3.39 2.16
CA GLN A 110 14.82 4.75 2.11
C GLN A 110 14.28 5.64 3.23
N MET A 111 13.03 5.44 3.64
CA MET A 111 12.43 6.12 4.79
C MET A 111 13.09 5.71 6.10
N LYS A 112 13.37 4.42 6.28
CA LYS A 112 14.13 3.89 7.41
C LYS A 112 15.51 4.53 7.48
N GLN A 113 16.27 4.52 6.37
CA GLN A 113 17.58 5.18 6.30
C GLN A 113 17.50 6.68 6.57
N TYR A 114 16.51 7.38 5.98
CA TYR A 114 16.31 8.80 6.23
C TYR A 114 16.08 9.11 7.71
N ILE A 115 15.28 8.30 8.41
CA ILE A 115 15.05 8.48 9.84
C ILE A 115 16.33 8.25 10.64
N PHE A 116 17.05 7.19 10.32
CA PHE A 116 18.29 6.81 10.99
C PHE A 116 19.37 7.90 10.81
N ASP A 117 19.66 8.27 9.57
CA ASP A 117 20.79 9.13 9.23
C ASP A 117 20.45 10.61 9.36
N THR A 118 19.34 11.06 8.77
CA THR A 118 19.13 12.48 8.42
C THR A 118 18.04 13.16 9.24
N TYR A 119 17.04 12.44 9.70
CA TYR A 119 15.88 13.04 10.36
C TYR A 119 16.26 13.61 11.73
N GLU A 120 15.75 14.81 11.99
CA GLU A 120 15.93 15.57 13.21
C GLU A 120 14.59 16.17 13.62
N ILE A 121 14.36 16.25 14.93
CA ILE A 121 13.17 16.88 15.51
C ILE A 121 13.64 18.07 16.33
N GLU A 122 13.05 19.24 16.09
CA GLU A 122 13.39 20.46 16.80
C GLU A 122 13.16 20.29 18.31
N GLY A 123 14.18 20.59 19.11
CA GLY A 123 14.13 20.45 20.58
C GLY A 123 14.43 19.04 21.10
N TYR A 124 14.79 18.10 20.23
CA TYR A 124 15.17 16.74 20.61
C TYR A 124 16.58 16.38 20.10
N GLU A 125 17.31 15.62 20.90
CA GLU A 125 18.57 14.99 20.54
C GLU A 125 18.31 13.55 20.08
N LYS A 126 18.86 13.18 18.91
CA LYS A 126 18.75 11.83 18.36
C LYS A 126 19.89 10.95 18.86
N LYS A 127 19.56 9.81 19.46
CA LYS A 127 20.49 8.76 19.88
C LYS A 127 20.18 7.47 19.14
N ILE A 128 21.22 6.86 18.59
CA ILE A 128 21.14 5.59 17.87
C ILE A 128 21.61 4.49 18.81
N ASN A 129 20.83 3.42 18.94
CA ASN A 129 21.10 2.28 19.81
C ASN A 129 21.46 2.68 21.26
N PRO A 130 20.59 3.47 21.93
CA PRO A 130 20.86 3.98 23.29
C PRO A 130 20.93 2.89 24.37
N HIS A 131 20.53 1.66 24.09
CA HIS A 131 20.51 0.55 25.05
C HIS A 131 21.77 -0.33 25.06
N GLU A 132 22.91 0.12 24.50
CA GLU A 132 24.13 -0.68 24.58
C GLU A 132 24.62 -0.93 26.02
N PRO A 133 24.90 -2.19 26.41
CA PRO A 133 24.76 -3.40 25.59
C PRO A 133 23.32 -3.94 25.64
N ALA A 134 22.65 -3.95 24.50
CA ALA A 134 21.39 -4.67 24.36
C ALA A 134 21.69 -6.17 24.54
N PRO A 135 20.84 -6.94 25.23
CA PRO A 135 21.00 -8.39 25.28
C PRO A 135 21.14 -8.95 23.86
N ALA A 136 21.99 -9.95 23.61
CA ALA A 136 22.30 -10.49 22.29
C ALA A 136 21.11 -11.06 21.46
N TRP A 137 19.88 -10.97 21.98
CA TRP A 137 18.62 -11.31 21.33
C TRP A 137 17.75 -10.08 20.98
N TYR A 138 18.22 -8.87 21.30
CA TYR A 138 17.74 -7.58 20.78
C TYR A 138 18.72 -7.14 19.68
N ASP A 139 18.58 -7.74 18.50
CA ASP A 139 19.32 -7.34 17.28
C ASP A 139 18.58 -6.21 16.52
N GLU A 140 17.61 -5.56 17.17
CA GLU A 140 16.79 -4.51 16.58
C GLU A 140 17.50 -3.15 16.72
N ASP A 141 17.67 -2.43 15.61
CA ASP A 141 18.15 -1.05 15.65
C ASP A 141 17.08 -0.13 16.25
N TRP A 142 17.43 0.68 17.25
CA TRP A 142 16.55 1.65 17.90
C TRP A 142 17.03 3.07 17.70
N VAL A 143 16.07 3.98 17.49
CA VAL A 143 16.32 5.42 17.50
C VAL A 143 15.52 6.04 18.63
N LEU A 144 16.21 6.75 19.52
CA LEU A 144 15.62 7.54 20.59
C LEU A 144 15.75 9.02 20.25
N PHE A 145 14.66 9.76 20.40
CA PHE A 145 14.67 11.21 20.43
C PHE A 145 14.38 11.66 21.86
N SER A 146 15.40 12.12 22.59
CA SER A 146 15.30 12.65 23.95
C SER A 146 15.21 14.17 23.93
N LYS A 147 14.43 14.79 24.83
CA LYS A 147 14.33 16.27 24.88
C LYS A 147 15.67 16.89 25.28
N ILE A 148 16.07 17.95 24.59
CA ILE A 148 17.29 18.69 24.93
C ILE A 148 17.06 19.43 26.25
N GLY A 149 17.83 19.09 27.28
CA GLY A 149 17.79 19.73 28.60
C GLY A 149 16.74 19.18 29.57
N ALA A 150 16.25 17.96 29.35
CA ALA A 150 15.47 17.20 30.34
C ALA A 150 16.38 16.46 31.33
#